data_AF-A0A6A7A7P1-F1
#
_entry.id   AF-A0A6A7A7P1-F1
#
_cell.length_a   1.000
_cell.length_b   1.000
_cell.length_c   1.000
_cell.angle_alpha   90.00
_cell.angle_beta   90.00
_cell.angle_gamma   90.00
#
_symmetry.space_group_name_H-M   'P 1'
#
loop_
_entity.id
_entity.type
_entity.pdbx_description
1 polymer ?
#
loop_
_entity_poly.entity_id
_entity_poly.type
_entity_poly.pdbx_seq_one_letter_code
_entity_poly.pdbx_strand_id
1 'polypeptide(L)'
;MHLLREYYKRQLSFDSDILDAITGIINASRHGNEVNNLTHFYGVMIVYHAGIPDTIRISYLIGLLWDVTEHGFHAPSSKTFPSWSWASVKAARPATAPGTLHPSIFAEPPVTRPWEGIQVQISYRPHGPQPMSALCGNDYKDYWPWVDVTTWVQRCIVAQTSPTTGTFTSHDTPFGITGPVVVAAQVIHLVCLKVTSETGFPGEIRVRGLIMFETESGSYCRIKLFSLDVSPKHFGLSPQAAADEYEALQWQPREDETHRRKRIARGIAWRDPSVLGKLDGWEQKTIRLV
;
A
#
# COMPACT_ATOMS: atom_id res chain seq x y z
N MET A 1 -18.32 -1.00 5.28
CA MET A 1 -17.29 -0.03 4.82
C MET A 1 -17.68 1.43 5.07
N HIS A 2 -18.93 1.84 4.79
CA HIS A 2 -19.47 3.13 5.24
C HIS A 2 -19.18 3.38 6.74
N LEU A 3 -19.34 2.33 7.56
CA LEU A 3 -19.04 2.32 8.99
C LEU A 3 -17.61 2.76 9.35
N LEU A 4 -16.57 2.40 8.57
CA LEU A 4 -15.20 2.81 8.88
C LEU A 4 -14.99 4.31 8.61
N ARG A 5 -15.54 4.83 7.49
CA ARG A 5 -15.48 6.26 7.17
C ARG A 5 -16.27 7.10 8.18
N GLU A 6 -17.43 6.60 8.62
CA GLU A 6 -18.23 7.23 9.68
C GLU A 6 -17.50 7.18 11.02
N TYR A 7 -16.95 6.03 11.38
CA TYR A 7 -16.20 5.84 12.63
C TYR A 7 -14.97 6.74 12.69
N TYR A 8 -14.24 6.88 11.58
CA TYR A 8 -13.07 7.75 11.52
C TYR A 8 -13.39 9.18 11.98
N LYS A 9 -14.60 9.68 11.71
CA LYS A 9 -15.06 11.01 12.13
C LYS A 9 -15.51 11.12 13.59
N ARG A 10 -15.72 9.99 14.28
CA ARG A 10 -16.22 10.00 15.66
C ARG A 10 -15.12 10.39 16.65
N GLN A 11 -15.49 11.15 17.67
CA GLN A 11 -14.63 11.41 18.82
C GLN A 11 -14.60 10.19 19.73
N LEU A 12 -13.42 9.82 20.20
CA LEU A 12 -13.22 8.77 21.18
C LEU A 12 -12.77 9.40 22.49
N SER A 13 -13.04 8.69 23.58
CA SER A 13 -12.53 9.05 24.90
C SER A 13 -11.03 8.79 25.00
N PHE A 14 -10.55 7.71 24.37
CA PHE A 14 -9.15 7.31 24.39
C PHE A 14 -8.66 6.84 23.02
N ASP A 15 -7.42 7.20 22.68
CA ASP A 15 -6.79 6.76 21.44
C ASP A 15 -6.62 5.24 21.38
N SER A 16 -6.36 4.59 22.53
CA SER A 16 -6.24 3.13 22.64
C SER A 16 -7.42 2.37 22.04
N ASP A 17 -8.60 2.96 22.10
CA ASP A 17 -9.86 2.32 21.71
C ASP A 17 -10.07 2.32 20.19
N ILE A 18 -9.21 3.04 19.43
CA ILE A 18 -9.31 3.15 17.97
C ILE A 18 -9.34 1.77 17.32
N LEU A 19 -8.44 0.87 17.74
CA LEU A 19 -8.34 -0.47 17.15
C LEU A 19 -9.43 -1.42 17.66
N ASP A 20 -9.78 -1.36 18.94
CA ASP A 20 -10.84 -2.21 19.50
C ASP A 20 -12.20 -1.93 18.83
N ALA A 21 -12.49 -0.66 18.54
CA ALA A 21 -13.71 -0.31 17.84
C ALA A 21 -13.74 -0.82 16.39
N ILE A 22 -12.61 -0.79 15.66
CA ILE A 22 -12.60 -1.36 14.30
C ILE A 22 -12.75 -2.88 14.34
N THR A 23 -12.17 -3.55 15.34
CA THR A 23 -12.41 -4.96 15.61
C THR A 23 -13.91 -5.22 15.82
N GLY A 24 -14.59 -4.38 16.61
CA GLY A 24 -16.04 -4.45 16.82
C GLY A 24 -16.84 -4.30 15.51
N ILE A 25 -16.51 -3.32 14.67
CA ILE A 25 -17.15 -3.10 13.37
C ILE A 25 -16.95 -4.32 12.45
N ILE A 26 -15.74 -4.89 12.43
CA ILE A 26 -15.42 -6.08 11.64
C ILE A 26 -16.23 -7.28 12.13
N ASN A 27 -16.25 -7.53 13.43
CA ASN A 27 -16.98 -8.64 14.03
C ASN A 27 -18.48 -8.52 13.77
N ALA A 28 -19.06 -7.32 13.88
CA ALA A 28 -20.45 -7.07 13.51
C ALA A 28 -20.72 -7.34 12.01
N SER A 29 -19.77 -7.00 11.13
CA SER A 29 -19.91 -7.18 9.68
C SER A 29 -19.80 -8.64 9.23
N ARG A 30 -19.18 -9.53 10.02
CA ARG A 30 -19.06 -10.96 9.73
C ARG A 30 -20.39 -11.72 9.77
N HIS A 31 -21.40 -11.18 10.46
CA HIS A 31 -22.68 -11.86 10.68
C HIS A 31 -23.63 -11.85 9.46
N GLY A 32 -23.20 -11.37 8.28
CA GLY A 32 -24.10 -11.23 7.13
C GLY A 32 -23.48 -11.45 5.73
N ASN A 33 -22.25 -11.98 5.62
CA ASN A 33 -21.61 -12.19 4.32
C ASN A 33 -20.70 -13.43 4.33
N GLU A 34 -21.07 -14.47 3.59
CA GLU A 34 -20.36 -15.77 3.58
C GLU A 34 -19.14 -15.81 2.64
N VAL A 35 -19.03 -14.89 1.68
CA VAL A 35 -18.06 -15.02 0.57
C VAL A 35 -16.68 -14.43 0.86
N ASN A 36 -16.60 -13.43 1.74
CA ASN A 36 -15.37 -12.69 2.04
C ASN A 36 -15.12 -12.60 3.54
N ASN A 37 -13.93 -13.03 3.97
CA ASN A 37 -13.48 -12.80 5.33
C ASN A 37 -12.91 -11.39 5.46
N LEU A 38 -13.15 -10.77 6.61
CA LEU A 38 -12.66 -9.43 6.93
C LEU A 38 -11.86 -9.48 8.23
N THR A 39 -10.66 -8.92 8.21
CA THR A 39 -9.81 -8.71 9.40
C THR A 39 -9.09 -7.37 9.27
N HIS A 40 -8.21 -7.06 10.21
CA HIS A 40 -7.28 -5.95 10.11
C HIS A 40 -5.93 -6.28 10.75
N PHE A 41 -4.91 -5.54 10.35
CA PHE A 41 -3.61 -5.54 11.01
C PHE A 41 -3.28 -4.11 11.43
N TYR A 42 -3.33 -3.81 12.72
CA TYR A 42 -3.19 -2.46 13.29
C TYR A 42 -3.94 -1.37 12.49
N GLY A 43 -5.23 -1.61 12.22
CA GLY A 43 -6.10 -0.70 11.48
C GLY A 43 -6.11 -0.92 9.96
N VAL A 44 -5.06 -1.45 9.35
CA VAL A 44 -5.11 -1.74 7.90
C VAL A 44 -6.12 -2.85 7.64
N MET A 45 -7.19 -2.52 6.92
CA MET A 45 -8.29 -3.43 6.62
C MET A 45 -7.85 -4.47 5.60
N ILE A 46 -8.21 -5.73 5.87
CA ILE A 46 -7.81 -6.86 5.04
C ILE A 46 -9.04 -7.69 4.69
N VAL A 47 -9.33 -7.78 3.40
CA VAL A 47 -10.38 -8.62 2.81
C VAL A 47 -9.70 -9.82 2.16
N TYR A 48 -10.10 -11.03 2.54
CA TYR A 48 -9.47 -12.23 2.01
C TYR A 48 -10.47 -13.36 1.79
N HIS A 49 -10.12 -14.27 0.89
CA HIS A 49 -10.88 -15.50 0.65
C HIS A 49 -10.20 -16.64 1.38
N ALA A 50 -10.99 -17.41 2.15
CA ALA A 50 -10.48 -18.63 2.78
C ALA A 50 -9.97 -19.59 1.68
N GLY A 51 -8.79 -20.18 1.91
CA GLY A 51 -8.17 -21.09 0.93
C GLY A 51 -7.35 -20.42 -0.17
N ILE A 52 -7.28 -19.08 -0.23
CA ILE A 52 -6.40 -18.37 -1.17
C ILE A 52 -5.43 -17.46 -0.38
N PRO A 53 -4.32 -18.01 0.15
CA PRO A 53 -3.40 -17.28 1.05
C PRO A 53 -2.89 -15.96 0.47
N ASP A 54 -2.67 -15.87 -0.84
CA ASP A 54 -2.18 -14.63 -1.45
C ASP A 54 -3.15 -13.45 -1.28
N THR A 55 -4.47 -13.69 -1.23
CA THR A 55 -5.46 -12.60 -1.14
C THR A 55 -5.24 -11.70 0.08
N ILE A 56 -4.72 -12.25 1.18
CA ILE A 56 -4.45 -11.50 2.39
C ILE A 56 -3.26 -10.53 2.23
N ARG A 57 -2.18 -10.98 1.58
CA ARG A 57 -0.99 -10.17 1.29
C ARG A 57 -1.35 -9.06 0.33
N ILE A 58 -2.06 -9.41 -0.74
CA ILE A 58 -2.55 -8.48 -1.75
C ILE A 58 -3.41 -7.40 -1.11
N SER A 59 -4.41 -7.84 -0.34
CA SER A 59 -5.32 -6.94 0.34
C SER A 59 -4.61 -6.04 1.35
N TYR A 60 -3.59 -6.54 2.05
CA TYR A 60 -2.80 -5.74 2.97
C TYR A 60 -2.00 -4.65 2.24
N LEU A 61 -1.32 -4.98 1.15
CA LEU A 61 -0.56 -4.03 0.33
C LEU A 61 -1.45 -2.91 -0.22
N ILE A 62 -2.63 -3.26 -0.74
CA ILE A 62 -3.62 -2.26 -1.19
C ILE A 62 -4.16 -1.49 0.02
N GLY A 63 -4.37 -2.17 1.14
CA GLY A 63 -4.78 -1.59 2.41
C GLY A 63 -3.84 -0.50 2.88
N LEU A 64 -2.52 -0.63 2.67
CA LEU A 64 -1.51 0.39 2.97
C LEU A 64 -1.63 1.66 2.12
N LEU A 65 -2.31 1.63 0.98
CA LEU A 65 -2.51 2.78 0.09
C LEU A 65 -3.72 3.66 0.50
N TRP A 66 -4.16 3.59 1.76
CA TRP A 66 -5.17 4.49 2.31
C TRP A 66 -4.67 5.94 2.34
N ASP A 67 -5.56 6.94 2.26
CA ASP A 67 -5.21 8.37 2.41
C ASP A 67 -6.29 9.13 3.19
N VAL A 68 -5.97 10.34 3.65
CA VAL A 68 -6.93 11.25 4.28
C VAL A 68 -6.93 12.58 3.55
N THR A 69 -8.04 12.89 2.89
CA THR A 69 -8.24 14.15 2.17
C THR A 69 -8.28 15.34 3.14
N GLU A 70 -7.99 16.53 2.61
CA GLU A 70 -7.95 17.86 3.26
C GLU A 70 -6.57 18.33 3.76
N HIS A 71 -5.62 17.47 4.17
CA HIS A 71 -4.36 17.96 4.76
C HIS A 71 -3.06 17.20 4.41
N GLY A 72 -3.00 16.46 3.29
CA GLY A 72 -1.75 15.94 2.70
C GLY A 72 -0.75 15.37 3.72
N PHE A 73 -1.12 14.24 4.33
CA PHE A 73 -0.46 13.47 5.41
C PHE A 73 0.94 13.87 5.91
N HIS A 74 1.08 13.98 7.25
CA HIS A 74 2.36 13.97 8.00
C HIS A 74 2.19 13.31 9.37
N ALA A 75 2.80 12.14 9.61
CA ALA A 75 2.81 11.51 10.94
C ALA A 75 4.22 11.06 11.38
N PRO A 76 4.83 11.72 12.37
CA PRO A 76 6.05 11.26 13.05
C PRO A 76 5.72 10.67 14.43
N SER A 77 4.79 9.71 14.44
CA SER A 77 4.29 8.90 15.57
C SER A 77 3.21 9.54 16.47
N SER A 78 2.06 8.86 16.56
CA SER A 78 1.46 8.64 17.87
C SER A 78 2.30 7.58 18.58
N LYS A 79 2.61 7.73 19.88
CA LYS A 79 3.33 6.68 20.64
C LYS A 79 2.55 5.36 20.71
N THR A 80 1.28 5.39 20.33
CA THR A 80 0.31 4.30 20.48
C THR A 80 0.23 3.42 19.25
N PHE A 81 0.40 3.97 18.04
CA PHE A 81 0.15 3.26 16.79
C PHE A 81 1.26 3.42 15.75
N PRO A 82 1.55 2.36 14.98
CA PRO A 82 2.55 2.42 13.92
C PRO A 82 2.24 3.49 12.87
N SER A 83 3.27 4.13 12.31
CA SER A 83 3.14 5.32 11.45
C SER A 83 2.37 5.03 10.14
N TRP A 84 2.40 3.78 9.69
CA TRP A 84 1.74 3.31 8.48
C TRP A 84 0.24 3.02 8.67
N SER A 85 -0.27 3.06 9.91
CA SER A 85 -1.68 2.85 10.23
C SER A 85 -2.50 4.14 10.15
N TRP A 86 -3.75 4.05 9.70
CA TRP A 86 -4.67 5.20 9.79
C TRP A 86 -5.05 5.52 11.23
N ALA A 87 -4.92 4.56 12.14
CA ALA A 87 -5.11 4.76 13.56
C ALA A 87 -4.14 5.81 14.12
N SER A 88 -2.87 5.78 13.69
CA SER A 88 -1.87 6.77 14.11
C SER A 88 -2.29 8.20 13.74
N VAL A 89 -2.93 8.39 12.59
CA VAL A 89 -3.41 9.71 12.16
C VAL A 89 -4.74 10.10 12.75
N LYS A 90 -5.61 9.14 13.06
CA LYS A 90 -6.78 9.44 13.87
C LYS A 90 -6.37 9.92 15.27
N ALA A 91 -5.41 9.25 15.91
CA ALA A 91 -4.89 9.61 17.23
C ALA A 91 -4.19 10.98 17.24
N ALA A 92 -3.42 11.28 16.18
CA ALA A 92 -2.70 12.55 16.09
C ALA A 92 -3.58 13.77 15.74
N ARG A 93 -4.84 13.58 15.33
CA ARG A 93 -5.69 14.67 14.82
C ARG A 93 -6.68 15.17 15.87
N PRO A 94 -6.90 16.50 15.93
CA PRO A 94 -7.96 17.06 16.77
C PRO A 94 -9.33 16.62 16.26
N ALA A 95 -10.23 16.31 17.21
CA ALA A 95 -11.58 15.82 16.91
C ALA A 95 -12.44 16.82 16.08
N THR A 96 -12.06 18.10 16.06
CA THR A 96 -12.77 19.17 15.35
C THR A 96 -12.53 19.21 13.85
N ALA A 97 -11.46 18.56 13.35
CA ALA A 97 -11.13 18.51 11.93
C ALA A 97 -10.49 17.16 11.54
N PRO A 98 -11.24 16.04 11.63
CA PRO A 98 -10.68 14.71 11.40
C PRO A 98 -10.27 14.49 9.93
N GLY A 99 -10.90 15.17 8.97
CA GLY A 99 -10.77 14.90 7.54
C GLY A 99 -11.58 13.69 7.10
N THR A 100 -11.37 13.21 5.88
CA THR A 100 -12.07 12.03 5.33
C THR A 100 -11.10 10.91 4.95
N LEU A 101 -11.26 9.75 5.59
CA LEU A 101 -10.48 8.55 5.27
C LEU A 101 -10.94 7.90 3.96
N HIS A 102 -10.01 7.72 3.03
CA HIS A 102 -10.19 7.04 1.75
C HIS A 102 -9.40 5.72 1.75
N PRO A 103 -10.05 4.57 2.03
CA PRO A 103 -9.40 3.26 1.89
C PRO A 103 -9.27 2.88 0.40
N SER A 104 -8.07 2.53 -0.07
CA SER A 104 -7.83 2.15 -1.48
C SER A 104 -8.42 0.79 -1.86
N ILE A 105 -8.51 -0.12 -0.89
CA ILE A 105 -8.94 -1.52 -1.05
C ILE A 105 -10.35 -1.71 -1.63
N PHE A 106 -11.19 -0.67 -1.69
CA PHE A 106 -12.56 -0.76 -2.23
C PHE A 106 -12.82 0.11 -3.45
N ALA A 107 -11.83 0.91 -3.87
CA ALA A 107 -11.97 1.76 -5.05
C ALA A 107 -11.48 1.06 -6.33
N GLU A 108 -10.75 -0.04 -6.21
CA GLU A 108 -10.03 -0.65 -7.33
C GLU A 108 -10.60 -2.04 -7.65
N PRO A 109 -10.76 -2.39 -8.94
CA PRO A 109 -11.29 -3.68 -9.34
C PRO A 109 -10.36 -4.83 -8.89
N PRO A 110 -10.91 -6.01 -8.55
CA PRO A 110 -10.17 -7.17 -8.01
C PRO A 110 -9.19 -7.82 -9.00
N VAL A 111 -9.02 -7.27 -10.19
CA VAL A 111 -8.26 -7.86 -11.30
C VAL A 111 -6.80 -7.39 -11.32
N THR A 112 -6.44 -6.35 -10.58
CA THR A 112 -5.03 -5.96 -10.41
C THR A 112 -4.37 -6.92 -9.42
N ARG A 113 -3.83 -8.05 -9.91
CA ARG A 113 -2.89 -8.83 -9.10
C ARG A 113 -1.72 -7.90 -8.78
N PRO A 114 -1.40 -7.64 -7.50
CA PRO A 114 -0.21 -6.89 -7.18
C PRO A 114 0.99 -7.72 -7.60
N TRP A 115 2.09 -7.01 -7.79
CA TRP A 115 3.22 -7.56 -8.48
C TRP A 115 3.81 -8.78 -7.79
N GLU A 116 4.22 -9.74 -8.62
CA GLU A 116 5.08 -10.85 -8.20
C GLU A 116 6.43 -10.25 -7.76
N GLY A 117 6.91 -10.64 -6.57
CA GLY A 117 8.15 -10.12 -5.99
C GLY A 117 8.00 -9.20 -4.77
N ILE A 118 6.79 -8.74 -4.44
CA ILE A 118 6.55 -8.05 -3.16
C ILE A 118 6.18 -9.06 -2.08
N GLN A 119 7.04 -9.20 -1.08
CA GLN A 119 6.79 -10.08 0.07
C GLN A 119 6.44 -9.26 1.31
N VAL A 120 5.56 -9.81 2.14
CA VAL A 120 5.14 -9.18 3.39
C VAL A 120 5.18 -10.18 4.51
N GLN A 121 5.92 -9.86 5.56
CA GLN A 121 6.07 -10.67 6.76
C GLN A 121 5.65 -9.89 8.00
N ILE A 122 4.93 -10.56 8.89
CA ILE A 122 4.54 -10.07 10.21
C ILE A 122 5.30 -10.85 11.27
N SER A 123 5.65 -10.22 12.39
CA SER A 123 6.38 -10.91 13.46
C SER A 123 5.43 -11.36 14.56
N TYR A 124 5.19 -12.67 14.66
CA TYR A 124 4.42 -13.29 15.75
C TYR A 124 5.29 -13.36 17.00
N ARG A 125 4.82 -12.85 18.15
CA ARG A 125 5.68 -12.68 19.34
C ARG A 125 6.32 -14.00 19.82
N PRO A 126 5.62 -15.14 19.81
CA PRO A 126 6.20 -16.44 20.19
C PRO A 126 7.13 -17.09 19.16
N HIS A 127 6.98 -16.83 17.85
CA HIS A 127 7.62 -17.65 16.80
C HIS A 127 8.41 -16.85 15.76
N GLY A 128 8.47 -15.51 15.89
CA GLY A 128 9.22 -14.66 14.98
C GLY A 128 8.49 -14.38 13.66
N PRO A 129 9.23 -14.10 12.57
CA PRO A 129 8.66 -13.72 11.29
C PRO A 129 7.79 -14.82 10.67
N GLN A 130 6.61 -14.43 10.17
CA GLN A 130 5.63 -15.28 9.53
C GLN A 130 5.05 -14.57 8.29
N PRO A 131 4.56 -15.32 7.28
CA PRO A 131 3.83 -14.71 6.17
C PRO A 131 2.55 -14.04 6.67
N MET A 132 2.06 -13.02 5.94
CA MET A 132 0.81 -12.33 6.27
C MET A 132 -0.40 -13.27 6.44
N SER A 133 -0.40 -14.42 5.75
CA SER A 133 -1.46 -15.44 5.88
C SER A 133 -1.57 -16.06 7.27
N ALA A 134 -0.55 -15.92 8.12
CA ALA A 134 -0.63 -16.34 9.51
C ALA A 134 -1.66 -15.54 10.32
N LEU A 135 -2.06 -14.34 9.86
CA LEU A 135 -3.10 -13.54 10.51
C LEU A 135 -4.50 -14.19 10.41
N CYS A 136 -4.70 -15.16 9.53
CA CYS A 136 -5.96 -15.88 9.39
C CYS A 136 -6.33 -16.62 10.68
N GLY A 137 -7.28 -16.06 11.44
CA GLY A 137 -7.80 -16.68 12.66
C GLY A 137 -7.09 -16.29 13.95
N ASN A 138 -6.05 -15.45 13.88
CA ASN A 138 -5.33 -14.93 15.06
C ASN A 138 -5.70 -13.46 15.32
N ASP A 139 -5.51 -13.00 16.56
CA ASP A 139 -5.67 -11.60 16.91
C ASP A 139 -4.40 -10.82 16.48
N TYR A 140 -4.56 -9.62 15.92
CA TYR A 140 -3.42 -8.77 15.56
C TYR A 140 -2.56 -8.43 16.79
N LYS A 141 -3.13 -8.46 18.00
CA LYS A 141 -2.45 -8.21 19.27
C LYS A 141 -1.35 -9.23 19.59
N ASP A 142 -1.41 -10.42 18.99
CA ASP A 142 -0.40 -11.47 19.18
C ASP A 142 0.87 -11.22 18.36
N TYR A 143 0.85 -10.21 17.49
CA TYR A 143 1.95 -9.79 16.65
C TYR A 143 2.60 -8.51 17.19
N TRP A 144 3.78 -8.21 16.65
CA TRP A 144 4.40 -6.91 16.83
C TRP A 144 3.81 -5.87 15.86
N PRO A 145 3.83 -4.57 16.20
CA PRO A 145 3.26 -3.49 15.38
C PRO A 145 4.09 -3.12 14.15
N TRP A 146 5.11 -3.90 13.79
CA TRP A 146 5.91 -3.68 12.59
C TRP A 146 5.68 -4.76 11.54
N VAL A 147 5.93 -4.39 10.28
CA VAL A 147 5.84 -5.30 9.13
C VAL A 147 7.09 -5.19 8.29
N ASP A 148 7.66 -6.34 7.95
CA ASP A 148 8.79 -6.40 7.04
C ASP A 148 8.25 -6.59 5.60
N VAL A 149 8.60 -5.66 4.71
CA VAL A 149 8.17 -5.63 3.32
C VAL A 149 9.40 -5.73 2.43
N THR A 150 9.53 -6.81 1.68
CA THR A 150 10.53 -6.90 0.60
C THR A 150 9.93 -6.35 -0.66
N THR A 151 10.45 -5.22 -1.14
CA THR A 151 9.93 -4.54 -2.33
C THR A 151 11.00 -3.66 -2.99
N TRP A 152 10.63 -2.99 -4.08
CA TRP A 152 11.46 -2.02 -4.78
C TRP A 152 11.43 -0.67 -4.05
N VAL A 153 12.63 -0.15 -3.79
CA VAL A 153 12.86 1.10 -3.08
C VAL A 153 13.74 2.00 -3.92
N GLN A 154 13.34 3.26 -4.10
CA GLN A 154 14.17 4.30 -4.71
C GLN A 154 14.53 5.34 -3.67
N ARG A 155 15.83 5.61 -3.52
CA ARG A 155 16.35 6.67 -2.65
C ARG A 155 16.30 8.00 -3.39
N CYS A 156 15.71 9.02 -2.76
CA CYS A 156 15.56 10.36 -3.32
C CYS A 156 16.19 11.41 -2.39
N ILE A 157 16.87 12.38 -2.97
CA ILE A 157 17.43 13.54 -2.25
C ILE A 157 16.42 14.68 -2.32
N VAL A 158 16.12 15.27 -1.17
CA VAL A 158 15.17 16.38 -1.06
C VAL A 158 15.94 17.71 -1.11
N ALA A 159 15.67 18.50 -2.15
CA ALA A 159 16.11 19.88 -2.23
C ALA A 159 15.16 20.77 -1.41
N GLN A 160 15.68 21.44 -0.39
CA GLN A 160 14.87 22.33 0.43
C GLN A 160 14.50 23.59 -0.35
N THR A 161 13.21 23.91 -0.41
CA THR A 161 12.70 25.13 -1.07
C THR A 161 12.14 26.15 -0.08
N SER A 162 11.74 25.70 1.13
CA SER A 162 11.32 26.55 2.25
C SER A 162 11.58 25.84 3.59
N PRO A 163 11.35 26.50 4.75
CA PRO A 163 11.50 25.85 6.07
C PRO A 163 10.59 24.62 6.26
N THR A 164 9.50 24.52 5.51
CA THR A 164 8.48 23.46 5.66
C THR A 164 8.18 22.78 4.32
N THR A 165 9.00 22.99 3.30
CA THR A 165 8.77 22.46 1.96
C THR A 165 10.08 22.07 1.31
N GLY A 166 10.09 20.90 0.71
CA GLY A 166 11.14 20.44 -0.17
C GLY A 166 10.56 19.91 -1.47
N THR A 167 11.43 19.75 -2.46
CA THR A 167 11.12 19.08 -3.70
C THR A 167 12.14 17.98 -3.94
N PHE A 168 11.73 16.91 -4.61
CA PHE A 168 12.64 15.90 -5.11
C PHE A 168 12.17 15.48 -6.50
N THR A 169 13.07 14.91 -7.28
CA THR A 169 12.76 14.37 -8.60
C THR A 169 12.93 12.87 -8.59
N SER A 170 12.02 12.17 -9.25
CA SER A 170 12.14 10.75 -9.57
C SER A 170 11.64 10.56 -11.00
N HIS A 171 12.50 9.97 -11.86
CA HIS A 171 12.19 9.76 -13.28
C HIS A 171 11.63 11.02 -13.95
N ASP A 172 12.36 12.13 -13.81
CA ASP A 172 12.00 13.47 -14.33
C ASP A 172 10.67 14.06 -13.83
N THR A 173 10.00 13.38 -12.91
CA THR A 173 8.77 13.85 -12.30
C THR A 173 9.10 14.58 -10.99
N PRO A 174 8.79 15.88 -10.88
CA PRO A 174 8.99 16.61 -9.64
C PRO A 174 7.88 16.28 -8.64
N PHE A 175 8.28 16.04 -7.40
CA PHE A 175 7.38 15.82 -6.28
C PHE A 175 7.61 16.92 -5.24
N GLY A 176 6.55 17.67 -4.94
CA GLY A 176 6.53 18.57 -3.79
C GLY A 176 6.23 17.80 -2.51
N ILE A 177 6.95 18.07 -1.44
CA ILE A 177 6.69 17.49 -0.13
C ILE A 177 6.75 18.58 0.93
N THR A 178 5.71 18.67 1.75
CA THR A 178 5.60 19.64 2.84
C THR A 178 5.96 18.97 4.16
N GLY A 179 6.04 19.71 5.27
CA GLY A 179 6.16 19.14 6.61
C GLY A 179 7.57 19.22 7.21
N PRO A 180 7.70 19.54 8.51
CA PRO A 180 8.99 19.79 9.17
C PRO A 180 9.89 18.55 9.22
N VAL A 181 9.30 17.36 9.37
CA VAL A 181 10.05 16.08 9.45
C VAL A 181 10.73 15.74 8.13
N VAL A 182 10.14 16.15 7.02
CA VAL A 182 10.67 15.84 5.69
C VAL A 182 11.86 16.73 5.35
N VAL A 183 11.80 18.01 5.71
CA VAL A 183 12.90 18.94 5.50
C VAL A 183 14.12 18.54 6.32
N ALA A 184 13.92 17.99 7.53
CA ALA A 184 14.99 17.49 8.36
C ALA A 184 15.64 16.21 7.81
N ALA A 185 14.86 15.32 7.17
CA ALA A 185 15.36 14.03 6.72
C ALA A 185 16.40 14.11 5.60
N GLN A 186 16.38 15.16 4.75
CA GLN A 186 17.19 15.36 3.53
C GLN A 186 17.12 14.24 2.46
N VAL A 187 16.76 13.03 2.87
CA VAL A 187 16.67 11.81 2.10
C VAL A 187 15.33 11.17 2.42
N ILE A 188 14.61 10.80 1.38
CA ILE A 188 13.38 10.02 1.48
C ILE A 188 13.47 8.80 0.57
N HIS A 189 12.55 7.88 0.77
CA HIS A 189 12.49 6.63 0.04
C HIS A 189 11.11 6.46 -0.58
N LEU A 190 11.07 6.18 -1.88
CA LEU A 190 9.87 5.74 -2.57
C LEU A 190 9.81 4.22 -2.48
N VAL A 191 8.74 3.72 -1.88
CA VAL A 191 8.52 2.29 -1.65
C VAL A 191 7.38 1.84 -2.54
N CYS A 192 7.68 1.00 -3.53
CA CYS A 192 6.68 0.45 -4.43
C CYS A 192 5.77 -0.54 -3.68
N LEU A 193 4.45 -0.38 -3.78
CA LEU A 193 3.49 -1.35 -3.24
C LEU A 193 2.56 -1.91 -4.31
N LYS A 194 2.39 -1.20 -5.42
CA LYS A 194 1.50 -1.57 -6.50
C LYS A 194 2.02 -1.04 -7.83
N VAL A 195 1.89 -1.86 -8.87
CA VAL A 195 2.06 -1.43 -10.26
C VAL A 195 0.84 -1.83 -11.07
N THR A 196 0.33 -0.93 -11.89
CA THR A 196 -0.85 -1.13 -12.72
C THR A 196 -0.63 -0.59 -14.12
N SER A 197 -1.16 -1.30 -15.13
CA SER A 197 -1.28 -0.82 -16.50
C SER A 197 -2.42 0.19 -16.70
N GLU A 198 -3.19 0.50 -15.64
CA GLU A 198 -4.24 1.51 -15.63
C GLU A 198 -3.65 2.93 -15.60
N THR A 199 -3.10 3.35 -16.72
CA THR A 199 -2.71 4.73 -16.99
C THR A 199 -3.70 5.37 -17.95
N GLY A 200 -3.76 6.71 -17.93
CA GLY A 200 -4.48 7.46 -18.96
C GLY A 200 -3.74 7.50 -20.29
N PHE A 201 -2.55 6.89 -20.37
CA PHE A 201 -1.61 7.00 -21.47
C PHE A 201 -1.22 5.60 -21.96
N PRO A 202 -1.51 5.26 -23.23
CA PRO A 202 -1.15 3.96 -23.79
C PRO A 202 0.34 3.68 -23.62
N GLY A 203 0.67 2.52 -23.06
CA GLY A 203 2.05 2.09 -22.89
C GLY A 203 2.79 2.79 -21.76
N GLU A 204 2.11 3.34 -20.75
CA GLU A 204 2.70 3.71 -19.46
C GLU A 204 2.22 2.76 -18.36
N ILE A 205 3.02 2.61 -17.29
CA ILE A 205 2.56 1.95 -16.07
C ILE A 205 2.58 2.89 -14.89
N ARG A 206 1.56 2.74 -14.05
CA ARG A 206 1.40 3.51 -12.83
C ARG A 206 1.98 2.72 -11.66
N VAL A 207 3.02 3.29 -11.05
CA VAL A 207 3.58 2.83 -9.78
C VAL A 207 2.91 3.60 -8.66
N ARG A 208 2.34 2.90 -7.69
CA ARG A 208 1.78 3.48 -6.46
C ARG A 208 2.50 2.92 -5.26
N GLY A 209 2.70 3.76 -4.25
CA GLY A 209 3.50 3.37 -3.11
C GLY A 209 3.51 4.38 -1.98
N LEU A 210 4.47 4.21 -1.09
CA LEU A 210 4.69 5.06 0.07
C LEU A 210 5.92 5.94 -0.14
N ILE A 211 5.82 7.18 0.30
CA ILE A 211 6.96 8.04 0.56
C ILE A 211 7.30 7.87 2.02
N MET A 212 8.54 7.51 2.31
CA MET A 212 8.99 7.15 3.63
C MET A 212 10.29 7.86 3.99
N PHE A 213 10.55 8.02 5.28
CA PHE A 213 11.88 8.35 5.78
C PHE A 213 12.37 7.22 6.69
N GLU A 214 13.67 7.04 6.73
CA GLU A 214 14.33 6.03 7.56
C GLU A 214 14.59 6.64 8.94
N THR A 215 14.03 6.05 9.99
CA THR A 215 14.25 6.49 11.38
C THR A 215 15.51 5.87 11.96
N GLU A 216 15.76 4.61 11.61
CA GLU A 216 16.90 3.80 12.00
C GLU A 216 17.24 2.90 10.80
N SER A 217 18.45 2.36 10.73
CA SER A 217 18.86 1.48 9.63
C SER A 217 17.84 0.34 9.42
N GLY A 218 17.17 0.35 8.27
CA GLY A 218 16.15 -0.62 7.89
C GLY A 218 14.74 -0.35 8.40
N SER A 219 14.52 0.65 9.27
CA SER A 219 13.21 1.01 9.84
C SER A 219 12.68 2.32 9.27
N TYR A 220 11.44 2.29 8.79
CA TYR A 220 10.86 3.34 7.97
C TYR A 220 9.51 3.80 8.50
N CYS A 221 9.34 5.12 8.53
CA CYS A 221 8.09 5.78 8.85
C CYS A 221 7.41 6.31 7.60
N ARG A 222 6.10 6.13 7.52
CA ARG A 222 5.29 6.61 6.38
C ARG A 222 5.09 8.13 6.45
N ILE A 223 5.40 8.82 5.36
CA ILE A 223 5.10 10.24 5.18
C ILE A 223 3.84 10.43 4.35
N LYS A 224 3.74 9.85 3.16
CA LYS A 224 2.56 10.05 2.29
C LYS A 224 2.49 8.98 1.22
N LEU A 225 1.47 9.04 0.37
CA LEU A 225 1.41 8.24 -0.85
C LEU A 225 2.11 8.95 -2.00
N PHE A 226 2.58 8.17 -2.97
CA PHE A 226 2.89 8.67 -4.30
C PHE A 226 2.19 7.84 -5.38
N SER A 227 2.06 8.47 -6.55
CA SER A 227 1.69 7.82 -7.80
C SER A 227 2.63 8.38 -8.86
N LEU A 228 3.27 7.51 -9.62
CA LEU A 228 4.21 7.86 -10.68
C LEU A 228 3.85 7.06 -11.92
N ASP A 229 3.63 7.73 -13.03
CA ASP A 229 3.52 7.07 -14.33
C ASP A 229 4.94 6.92 -14.90
N VAL A 230 5.31 5.70 -15.23
CA VAL A 230 6.65 5.32 -15.67
C VAL A 230 6.54 4.57 -16.97
N SER A 231 7.43 4.87 -17.91
CA SER A 231 7.49 4.12 -19.16
C SER A 231 7.93 2.65 -18.90
N PRO A 232 7.28 1.65 -19.52
CA PRO A 232 7.63 0.23 -19.44
C PRO A 232 9.09 -0.07 -19.78
N LYS A 233 9.74 0.82 -20.56
CA LYS A 233 11.17 0.71 -20.88
C LYS A 233 12.04 0.68 -19.62
N HIS A 234 11.64 1.37 -18.55
CA HIS A 234 12.34 1.37 -17.25
C HIS A 234 12.16 0.05 -16.50
N PHE A 235 11.24 -0.79 -16.95
CA PHE A 235 11.00 -2.14 -16.47
C PHE A 235 11.58 -3.18 -17.43
N GLY A 236 12.45 -2.80 -18.37
CA GLY A 236 12.99 -3.74 -19.35
C GLY A 236 11.93 -4.34 -20.28
N LEU A 237 10.74 -3.76 -20.36
CA LEU A 237 9.65 -4.24 -21.19
C LEU A 237 9.63 -3.50 -22.53
N SER A 238 9.37 -4.25 -23.60
CA SER A 238 9.12 -3.62 -24.89
C SER A 238 7.78 -2.87 -24.86
N PRO A 239 7.68 -1.68 -25.48
CA PRO A 239 6.41 -0.96 -25.59
C PRO A 239 5.28 -1.82 -26.20
N GLN A 240 5.63 -2.72 -27.11
CA GLN A 240 4.70 -3.66 -27.74
C GLN A 240 4.12 -4.67 -26.72
N ALA A 241 4.95 -5.23 -25.84
CA ALA A 241 4.47 -6.15 -24.80
C ALA A 241 3.50 -5.48 -23.81
N ALA A 242 3.72 -4.20 -23.52
CA ALA A 242 2.81 -3.40 -22.69
C ALA A 242 1.48 -3.10 -23.40
N ALA A 243 1.54 -2.77 -24.70
CA ALA A 243 0.36 -2.49 -25.53
C ALA A 243 -0.53 -3.74 -25.73
N ASP A 244 0.07 -4.87 -26.08
CA ASP A 244 -0.64 -6.14 -26.28
C ASP A 244 -1.40 -6.60 -25.01
N GLU A 245 -0.86 -6.28 -23.83
CA GLU A 245 -1.50 -6.60 -22.56
C GLU A 245 -2.62 -5.62 -22.19
N TYR A 246 -2.44 -4.33 -22.47
CA TYR A 246 -3.48 -3.33 -22.28
C TYR A 246 -4.70 -3.65 -23.16
N GLU A 247 -4.50 -3.99 -24.43
CA GLU A 247 -5.57 -4.44 -25.33
C GLU A 247 -6.25 -5.73 -24.81
N ALA A 248 -5.48 -6.65 -24.22
CA ALA A 248 -6.03 -7.87 -23.61
C ALA A 248 -6.88 -7.62 -22.34
N LEU A 249 -6.68 -6.48 -21.65
CA LEU A 249 -7.41 -6.09 -20.43
C LEU A 249 -8.68 -5.25 -20.71
N GLN A 250 -8.69 -4.43 -21.77
CA GLN A 250 -9.82 -3.55 -22.09
C GLN A 250 -11.02 -4.24 -22.76
N TRP A 251 -10.90 -5.52 -23.14
CA TRP A 251 -11.93 -6.21 -23.91
C TRP A 251 -12.96 -6.96 -23.04
N GLN A 252 -14.25 -6.65 -23.21
CA GLN A 252 -15.42 -7.41 -22.72
C GLN A 252 -16.52 -7.49 -23.80
N PRO A 253 -17.51 -8.42 -23.73
CA PRO A 253 -17.45 -9.85 -23.42
C PRO A 253 -18.27 -10.67 -24.46
N ARG A 254 -17.65 -11.57 -25.25
CA ARG A 254 -18.41 -12.60 -26.00
C ARG A 254 -17.73 -13.97 -26.20
N GLU A 255 -16.56 -14.25 -25.63
CA GLU A 255 -15.83 -15.47 -25.97
C GLU A 255 -15.61 -16.48 -24.84
N ASP A 256 -15.58 -17.74 -25.29
CA ASP A 256 -15.40 -19.02 -24.62
C ASP A 256 -14.22 -19.05 -23.62
N GLU A 257 -14.46 -19.70 -22.48
CA GLU A 257 -13.54 -20.00 -21.36
C GLU A 257 -12.16 -20.52 -21.83
N THR A 258 -12.10 -21.17 -22.99
CA THR A 258 -10.87 -21.69 -23.59
C THR A 258 -9.92 -20.59 -24.11
N HIS A 259 -10.47 -19.51 -24.68
CA HIS A 259 -9.68 -18.34 -25.11
C HIS A 259 -9.18 -17.55 -23.91
N ARG A 260 -10.01 -17.43 -22.86
CA ARG A 260 -9.64 -16.82 -21.58
C ARG A 260 -8.42 -17.50 -20.95
N ARG A 261 -8.38 -18.84 -20.92
CA ARG A 261 -7.25 -19.62 -20.36
C ARG A 261 -5.95 -19.46 -21.15
N LYS A 262 -6.00 -19.47 -22.49
CA LYS A 262 -4.82 -19.23 -23.34
C LYS A 262 -4.28 -17.79 -23.22
N ARG A 263 -5.13 -16.81 -22.89
CA ARG A 263 -4.73 -15.40 -22.72
C ARG A 263 -4.15 -15.09 -21.34
N ILE A 264 -4.69 -15.71 -20.28
CA ILE A 264 -4.06 -15.68 -18.94
C ILE A 264 -2.62 -16.24 -19.00
N ALA A 265 -2.37 -17.17 -19.93
CA ALA A 265 -1.04 -17.70 -20.21
C ALA A 265 -0.13 -16.78 -21.04
N ARG A 266 -0.66 -15.73 -21.71
CA ARG A 266 0.13 -14.75 -22.48
C ARG A 266 0.43 -13.46 -21.70
N GLY A 267 -0.44 -13.02 -20.78
CA GLY A 267 -0.16 -11.93 -19.82
C GLY A 267 0.81 -12.33 -18.69
N ILE A 268 1.80 -13.16 -19.02
CA ILE A 268 2.82 -13.69 -18.10
C ILE A 268 4.09 -12.82 -18.12
N ALA A 269 4.26 -11.93 -19.11
CA ALA A 269 5.49 -11.14 -19.23
C ALA A 269 5.75 -10.20 -18.03
N TRP A 270 4.71 -9.68 -17.37
CA TRP A 270 4.85 -8.85 -16.15
C TRP A 270 5.05 -9.65 -14.87
N ARG A 271 4.97 -10.97 -14.93
CA ARG A 271 5.05 -11.85 -13.76
C ARG A 271 6.48 -12.24 -13.42
N ASP A 272 7.42 -12.06 -14.35
CA ASP A 272 8.81 -12.40 -14.08
C ASP A 272 9.51 -11.28 -13.28
N PRO A 273 9.87 -11.52 -12.01
CA PRO A 273 10.55 -10.52 -11.18
C PRO A 273 11.94 -10.15 -11.73
N SER A 274 12.53 -10.94 -12.62
CA SER A 274 13.83 -10.65 -13.26
C SER A 274 13.77 -9.46 -14.22
N VAL A 275 12.58 -9.16 -14.75
CA VAL A 275 12.33 -8.04 -15.68
C VAL A 275 12.54 -6.69 -15.00
N LEU A 276 12.34 -6.64 -13.68
CA LEU A 276 12.55 -5.47 -12.84
C LEU A 276 13.99 -5.21 -12.40
N GLY A 277 14.94 -6.13 -12.66
CA GLY A 277 16.34 -6.00 -12.24
C GLY A 277 17.10 -4.79 -12.80
N LYS A 278 16.42 -3.90 -13.54
CA LYS A 278 16.98 -2.71 -14.19
C LYS A 278 16.10 -1.47 -14.05
N LEU A 279 15.34 -1.34 -12.96
CA LEU A 279 14.77 -0.03 -12.66
C LEU A 279 15.88 0.93 -12.25
N ASP A 280 16.17 1.93 -13.09
CA ASP A 280 17.19 2.93 -12.79
C ASP A 280 16.92 3.61 -11.44
N GLY A 281 17.85 3.40 -10.50
CA GLY A 281 17.79 3.94 -9.14
C GLY A 281 16.84 3.22 -8.17
N TRP A 282 16.18 2.13 -8.56
CA TRP A 282 15.42 1.28 -7.63
C TRP A 282 16.20 0.02 -7.29
N GLU A 283 16.19 -0.35 -6.01
CA GLU A 283 16.78 -1.58 -5.51
C GLU A 283 15.70 -2.42 -4.80
N GLN A 284 15.80 -3.75 -4.89
CA GLN A 284 14.95 -4.62 -4.10
C GLN A 284 15.56 -4.75 -2.69
N LYS A 285 14.80 -4.34 -1.66
CA LYS A 285 15.24 -4.35 -0.26
C LYS A 285 14.10 -4.77 0.65
N THR A 286 14.43 -5.43 1.76
CA THR A 286 13.51 -5.61 2.88
C THR A 286 13.54 -4.38 3.77
N ILE A 287 12.39 -3.73 3.92
CA ILE A 287 12.20 -2.59 4.80
C ILE A 287 11.26 -2.95 5.94
N ARG A 288 11.49 -2.39 7.12
CA ARG A 288 10.59 -2.52 8.26
C ARG A 288 9.72 -1.29 8.38
N LEU A 289 8.41 -1.46 8.23
CA LEU A 289 7.43 -0.40 8.48
C LEU A 289 7.15 -0.33 9.99
N VAL A 290 7.43 0.82 10.60
CA VAL A 290 7.21 1.09 12.05
C VAL A 290 6.13 2.13 12.29
#